data_AF-A0A8W7Q3S9-F1
#
_entry.id   AF-A0A8W7Q3S9-F1
#
_cell.length_a   1.000
_cell.length_b   1.000
_cell.length_c   1.000
_cell.angle_alpha   90.00
_cell.angle_beta   90.00
_cell.angle_gamma   90.00
#
_symmetry.space_group_name_H-M   'P 1'
#
loop_
_entity.id
_entity.type
_entity.pdbx_description
1 polymer ?
#
loop_
_entity_poly.entity_id
_entity_poly.type
_entity_poly.pdbx_seq_one_letter_code
_entity_poly.pdbx_strand_id
1 'polypeptide(L)'
;MLCLLVGATVASRCVRDNSNGEPGCKTKEEIDQGFWRHNYDPTRYWECTRLNERAVLRSCQDQAFHPSQLECVDWDDWEWEPVCAPLTRPDP
;
A
#
# COMPACT_ATOMS: atom_id res chain seq x y z
N MET A 1 -5.45 -17.60 -39.50
CA MET A 1 -4.28 -17.30 -38.63
C MET A 1 -4.82 -16.53 -37.43
N LEU A 2 -4.99 -17.18 -36.28
CA LEU A 2 -5.48 -16.55 -35.06
C LEU A 2 -4.29 -16.47 -34.09
N CYS A 3 -3.67 -15.30 -33.97
CA CYS A 3 -2.67 -15.05 -32.94
C CYS A 3 -3.40 -14.86 -31.61
N LEU A 4 -3.47 -15.92 -30.81
CA LEU A 4 -3.80 -15.82 -29.40
C LEU A 4 -2.68 -15.05 -28.70
N LEU A 5 -2.89 -13.75 -28.51
CA LEU A 5 -2.06 -12.95 -27.61
C LEU A 5 -2.37 -13.42 -26.19
N VAL A 6 -1.56 -14.35 -25.69
CA VAL A 6 -1.51 -14.66 -24.26
C VAL A 6 -0.94 -13.42 -23.58
N GLY A 7 -1.82 -12.54 -23.10
CA GLY A 7 -1.44 -11.41 -22.27
C GLY A 7 -0.75 -11.95 -21.02
N ALA A 8 0.58 -11.85 -20.95
CA ALA A 8 1.31 -12.08 -19.73
C ALA A 8 0.90 -10.96 -18.76
N THR A 9 0.02 -11.27 -17.81
CA THR A 9 -0.21 -10.39 -16.67
C THR A 9 1.09 -10.35 -15.89
N VAL A 10 1.83 -9.25 -16.01
CA VAL A 10 2.98 -8.98 -15.13
C VAL A 10 2.37 -8.72 -13.76
N ALA A 11 2.09 -9.77 -13.01
CA ALA A 11 1.86 -9.64 -11.58
C ALA A 11 3.16 -9.11 -11.00
N SER A 12 3.20 -7.81 -10.69
CA SER A 12 4.29 -7.14 -9.98
C SER A 12 4.55 -7.90 -8.68
N ARG A 13 5.47 -8.87 -8.69
CA ARG A 13 5.83 -9.64 -7.51
C ARG A 13 6.75 -8.78 -6.65
N CYS A 14 6.15 -7.89 -5.87
CA CYS A 14 6.83 -7.19 -4.79
C CYS A 14 7.31 -8.19 -3.72
N VAL A 15 8.20 -7.75 -2.85
CA VAL A 15 8.57 -8.53 -1.66
C VAL A 15 7.34 -8.65 -0.76
N ARG A 16 6.86 -9.87 -0.54
CA ARG A 16 5.70 -10.12 0.33
C ARG A 16 5.97 -9.61 1.73
N ASP A 17 5.01 -8.87 2.30
CA ASP A 17 5.12 -8.32 3.65
C ASP A 17 4.07 -8.88 4.60
N ASN A 18 4.54 -9.62 5.61
CA ASN A 18 3.66 -10.17 6.64
C ASN A 18 3.60 -9.33 7.90
N SER A 19 4.19 -8.13 7.92
CA SER A 19 4.04 -7.14 8.99
C SER A 19 2.77 -6.28 8.78
N ASN A 20 2.54 -5.29 9.63
CA ASN A 20 1.44 -4.32 9.51
C ASN A 20 1.56 -3.35 8.32
N GLY A 21 2.67 -3.39 7.57
CA GLY A 21 2.89 -2.53 6.40
C GLY A 21 3.38 -1.12 6.74
N GLU A 22 3.75 -0.84 8.00
CA GLU A 22 4.25 0.47 8.40
C GLU A 22 5.55 0.80 7.63
N PRO A 23 5.60 1.90 6.86
CA PRO A 23 6.81 2.36 6.19
C PRO A 23 7.75 3.07 7.17
N GLY A 24 9.03 3.16 6.81
CA GLY A 24 10.01 3.92 7.60
C GLY A 24 9.98 5.42 7.36
N CYS A 25 9.39 5.88 6.25
CA CYS A 25 9.40 7.29 5.81
C CYS A 25 10.82 7.89 5.69
N LYS A 26 11.79 7.10 5.22
CA LYS A 26 13.22 7.45 5.17
C LYS A 26 13.69 7.87 3.77
N THR A 27 12.84 7.75 2.77
CA THR A 27 13.14 8.09 1.37
C THR A 27 12.23 9.19 0.86
N LYS A 28 12.71 9.97 -0.12
CA LYS A 28 11.88 10.99 -0.77
C LYS A 28 10.68 10.34 -1.47
N GLU A 29 10.89 9.17 -2.05
CA GLU A 29 9.85 8.36 -2.70
C GLU A 29 8.73 7.99 -1.71
N GLU A 30 9.05 7.64 -0.46
CA GLU A 30 8.04 7.38 0.58
C GLU A 30 7.24 8.62 0.98
N ILE A 31 7.89 9.78 1.03
CA ILE A 31 7.24 11.07 1.30
C ILE A 31 6.36 11.50 0.12
N ASP A 32 6.86 11.33 -1.11
CA ASP A 32 6.14 11.72 -2.32
C ASP A 32 4.90 10.84 -2.56
N GLN A 33 4.97 9.53 -2.21
CA GLN A 33 3.79 8.66 -2.21
C GLN A 33 2.82 9.02 -1.08
N GLY A 34 3.34 9.35 0.11
CA GLY A 34 2.57 9.82 1.26
C GLY A 34 1.76 8.73 1.97
N PHE A 35 0.92 8.00 1.25
CA PHE A 35 0.01 6.99 1.82
C PHE A 35 0.43 5.56 1.52
N TRP A 36 0.22 4.69 2.49
CA TRP A 36 0.63 3.30 2.48
C TRP A 36 -0.44 2.43 3.12
N ARG A 37 -0.76 1.29 2.52
CA ARG A 37 -1.74 0.34 3.05
C ARG A 37 -1.35 -0.17 4.45
N HIS A 38 -2.34 -0.35 5.33
CA HIS A 38 -2.20 -1.24 6.48
C HIS A 38 -2.48 -2.70 6.06
N ASN A 39 -1.55 -3.61 6.32
CA ASN A 39 -1.61 -4.97 5.75
C ASN A 39 -2.70 -5.87 6.37
N TYR A 40 -3.15 -5.56 7.58
CA TYR A 40 -4.12 -6.40 8.31
C TYR A 40 -5.52 -5.79 8.44
N ASP A 41 -5.65 -4.48 8.27
CA ASP A 41 -6.87 -3.74 8.57
C ASP A 41 -7.14 -2.80 7.39
N PRO A 42 -8.04 -3.18 6.47
CA PRO A 42 -8.33 -2.37 5.29
C PRO A 42 -9.00 -1.04 5.64
N THR A 43 -9.51 -0.84 6.86
CA THR A 43 -10.09 0.46 7.29
C THR A 43 -9.03 1.44 7.76
N ARG A 44 -7.74 1.08 7.67
CA ARG A 44 -6.61 1.88 8.12
C ARG A 44 -5.53 1.95 7.06
N TYR A 45 -4.73 3.01 7.16
CA TYR A 45 -3.56 3.23 6.32
C TYR A 45 -2.50 4.02 7.10
N TRP A 46 -1.27 3.97 6.63
CA TRP A 46 -0.14 4.73 7.14
C TRP A 46 0.09 5.97 6.29
N GLU A 47 0.45 7.06 6.95
CA GLU A 47 0.79 8.32 6.30
C GLU A 47 2.22 8.74 6.69
N CYS A 48 3.07 8.89 5.68
CA CYS A 48 4.36 9.56 5.80
C CYS A 48 4.18 11.06 5.57
N THR A 49 4.41 11.87 6.60
CA THR A 49 4.29 13.33 6.50
C THR A 49 5.63 14.04 6.32
N ARG A 50 6.70 13.48 6.90
CA ARG A 50 8.05 14.08 6.93
C ARG A 50 9.13 13.02 6.91
N LEU A 51 10.28 13.38 6.31
CA LEU A 51 11.43 12.50 6.18
C LEU A 51 12.04 12.16 7.56
N ASN A 52 12.27 10.88 7.80
CA ASN A 52 12.79 10.31 9.06
C ASN A 52 11.89 10.55 10.29
N GLU A 53 10.61 10.88 10.08
CA GLU A 53 9.60 10.84 11.13
C GLU A 53 8.76 9.56 10.99
N ARG A 54 8.26 9.04 12.12
CA ARG A 54 7.45 7.82 12.12
C ARG A 54 6.15 8.02 11.34
N ALA A 55 5.73 7.01 10.58
CA ALA A 55 4.45 7.02 9.89
C ALA A 55 3.27 7.15 10.88
N VAL A 56 2.24 7.89 10.49
CA VAL A 56 1.05 8.09 11.30
C VAL A 56 -0.05 7.12 10.87
N LEU A 57 -0.67 6.41 11.82
CA LEU A 57 -1.81 5.54 11.51
C LEU A 57 -3.08 6.39 11.35
N ARG A 58 -3.73 6.26 10.19
CA ARG A 58 -4.98 6.91 9.84
C ARG A 58 -6.10 5.89 9.65
N SER A 59 -7.34 6.38 9.62
CA SER A 59 -8.54 5.56 9.41
C SER A 59 -9.38 6.10 8.26
N CYS A 60 -9.93 5.18 7.47
CA CYS A 60 -10.96 5.42 6.47
C CYS A 60 -12.39 5.43 7.05
N GLN A 61 -12.55 5.38 8.38
CA GLN A 61 -13.85 5.31 9.05
C GLN A 61 -14.65 4.07 8.61
N ASP A 62 -15.74 4.27 7.86
CA ASP A 62 -16.62 3.22 7.32
C ASP A 62 -16.23 2.74 5.93
N GLN A 63 -15.16 3.28 5.33
CA GLN A 63 -14.61 2.91 4.03
C GLN A 63 -13.35 2.01 4.14
N ALA A 64 -12.85 1.53 2.99
CA ALA A 64 -11.64 0.72 2.90
C ALA A 64 -10.55 1.42 2.07
N PHE A 65 -9.29 1.32 2.48
CA PHE A 65 -8.15 1.90 1.77
C PHE A 65 -7.78 1.05 0.56
N HIS A 66 -7.82 1.64 -0.64
CA HIS A 66 -7.44 0.99 -1.88
C HIS A 66 -5.93 1.17 -2.15
N PRO A 67 -5.14 0.09 -2.14
CA PRO A 67 -3.68 0.19 -2.21
C PRO A 67 -3.12 0.73 -3.54
N SER A 68 -3.76 0.47 -4.68
CA SER A 68 -3.35 1.07 -5.96
C SER A 68 -3.81 2.52 -6.18
N GLN A 69 -4.96 2.91 -5.64
CA GLN A 69 -5.49 4.29 -5.79
C GLN A 69 -4.99 5.24 -4.69
N LEU A 70 -4.50 4.68 -3.58
CA LEU A 70 -4.00 5.40 -2.41
C LEU A 70 -5.04 6.31 -1.74
N GLU A 71 -6.30 5.88 -1.74
CA GLU A 71 -7.42 6.59 -1.13
C GLU A 71 -8.41 5.64 -0.46
N CYS A 72 -9.31 6.20 0.35
CA CYS A 72 -10.41 5.46 0.95
C CYS A 72 -11.56 5.37 -0.06
N VAL A 73 -12.00 4.16 -0.37
CA VAL A 73 -13.09 3.87 -1.32
C VAL A 73 -14.22 3.12 -0.63
N ASP A 74 -15.41 3.15 -1.23
CA ASP A 74 -16.53 2.32 -0.80
C ASP A 74 -16.18 0.83 -0.90
N TRP A 75 -16.80 0.02 -0.03
CA TRP A 75 -16.53 -1.43 0.02
C TRP A 75 -16.86 -2.16 -1.28
N ASP A 76 -17.83 -1.66 -2.05
CA ASP A 76 -18.20 -2.22 -3.35
C ASP A 76 -17.10 -2.03 -4.41
N ASP A 77 -16.23 -1.03 -4.25
CA ASP A 77 -15.11 -0.71 -5.13
C ASP A 77 -13.77 -1.25 -4.60
N TRP A 78 -13.75 -1.84 -3.40
CA TRP A 78 -12.54 -2.33 -2.78
C TRP A 78 -12.22 -3.77 -3.20
N GLU A 79 -10.98 -4.00 -3.65
CA GLU A 79 -10.47 -5.32 -3.97
C GLU A 79 -9.25 -5.68 -3.13
N TRP A 80 -9.15 -6.95 -2.75
CA TRP A 80 -7.97 -7.45 -2.05
C TRP A 80 -6.77 -7.52 -3.02
N GLU A 81 -5.68 -6.88 -2.63
CA GLU A 81 -4.38 -6.99 -3.30
C GLU A 81 -3.32 -7.70 -2.42
N PRO A 82 -2.34 -8.40 -3.01
CA PRO A 82 -1.21 -8.95 -2.29
C PRO A 82 -0.46 -7.89 -1.45
N VAL A 83 -0.04 -8.27 -0.24
CA VAL A 83 0.74 -7.39 0.67
C VAL A 83 2.18 -7.25 0.19
N CYS A 84 2.62 -6.00 0.03
CA CYS A 84 3.96 -5.63 -0.42
C CYS A 84 4.73 -4.91 0.68
N ALA A 85 6.04 -5.14 0.75
CA ALA A 85 6.91 -4.43 1.68
C ALA A 85 7.06 -2.97 1.24
N PRO A 86 7.02 -2.01 2.18
CA PRO A 86 7.45 -0.64 1.91
C PRO A 86 8.95 -0.59 1.58
N LEU A 87 9.40 0.54 1.03
CA LEU A 87 10.81 0.73 0.65
C LEU A 87 11.73 0.63 1.87
N THR A 88 11.32 1.19 3.00
CA THR A 88 12.05 1.11 4.26
C THR A 88 11.13 0.72 5.41
N ARG A 89 11.73 0.29 6.53
CA ARG A 89 11.04 -0.10 7.75
C ARG A 89 11.24 0.93 8.86
N PRO A 90 10.29 1.03 9.82
CA PRO A 90 10.51 1.78 11.06
C PRO A 90 11.73 1.24 11.80
N ASP A 91 12.36 2.10 12.59
CA ASP A 91 13.42 1.67 13.50
C ASP A 91 12.82 0.80 14.64
N PRO A 92 13.56 -0.20 15.15
CA PRO A 92 13.10 -1.09 16.22
C PRO A 92 12.73 -0.38 17.53
#